data_AF-A0A0A6P015-F1
#
_entry.id   AF-A0A0A6P015-F1
#
_cell.length_a   1.000
_cell.length_b   1.000
_cell.length_c   1.000
_cell.angle_alpha   90.00
_cell.angle_beta   90.00
_cell.angle_gamma   90.00
#
_symmetry.space_group_name_H-M   'P 1'
#
loop_
_entity.id
_entity.type
_entity.pdbx_description
1 polymer ?
#
loop_
_entity_poly.entity_id
_entity_poly.type
_entity_poly.pdbx_seq_one_letter_code
_entity_poly.pdbx_strand_id
1 'polypeptide(L)'
;MKKVKPIDTVPAGLQRFLKAKPPEKRDKADWNAFKNEEPEAYRQLIQALTDIQHGLCAYCEINLTENDHQIEHFHPKSDISPETDWMFENTNLFAAC
;
A
#
# COMPACT_ATOMS: atom_id res chain seq x y z
N MET A 1 8.91 18.31 7.31
CA MET A 1 7.85 17.28 7.30
C MET A 1 7.94 16.45 8.57
N LYS A 2 6.83 16.23 9.28
CA LYS A 2 6.80 15.27 10.40
C LYS A 2 7.07 13.88 9.81
N LYS A 3 7.93 13.09 10.47
CA LYS A 3 8.18 11.71 10.03
C LYS A 3 6.89 10.91 10.21
N VAL A 4 6.26 10.55 9.10
CA VAL A 4 5.17 9.56 9.11
C VAL A 4 5.81 8.24 9.49
N LYS A 5 5.31 7.60 10.55
CA LYS A 5 5.80 6.29 10.95
C LYS A 5 5.36 5.27 9.87
N PRO A 6 6.18 4.24 9.59
CA PRO A 6 5.72 3.13 8.76
C PRO A 6 4.43 2.53 9.33
N ILE A 7 3.62 1.90 8.48
CA ILE A 7 2.49 1.11 8.98
C ILE A 7 3.03 0.00 9.89
N ASP A 8 2.69 0.08 11.17
CA ASP A 8 2.99 -0.98 12.16
C ASP A 8 2.08 -2.22 11.94
N THR A 9 0.94 -2.05 11.27
CA THR A 9 -0.09 -3.08 11.11
C THR A 9 -0.24 -3.49 9.64
N VAL A 10 0.54 -4.49 9.20
CA VAL A 10 0.35 -5.12 7.88
C VAL A 10 -0.92 -5.99 7.91
N PRO A 11 -1.95 -5.74 7.07
CA PRO A 11 -3.18 -6.51 7.06
C PRO A 11 -2.93 -8.02 6.88
N ALA A 12 -3.69 -8.86 7.59
CA ALA A 12 -3.50 -10.31 7.54
C ALA A 12 -3.64 -10.90 6.12
N GLY A 13 -4.58 -10.37 5.33
CA GLY A 13 -4.74 -10.79 3.92
C GLY A 13 -3.56 -10.40 3.03
N LEU A 14 -2.91 -9.25 3.29
CA LEU A 14 -1.66 -8.90 2.61
C LEU A 14 -0.54 -9.87 2.97
N GLN A 15 -0.39 -10.23 4.26
CA GLN A 15 0.60 -11.24 4.67
C GLN A 15 0.35 -12.60 4.01
N ARG A 16 -0.91 -13.01 3.87
CA ARG A 16 -1.29 -14.24 3.15
C ARG A 16 -0.91 -14.17 1.68
N PHE A 17 -1.23 -13.06 1.01
CA PHE A 17 -0.89 -12.83 -0.38
C PHE A 17 0.63 -12.90 -0.62
N LEU A 18 1.42 -12.20 0.20
CA LEU A 18 2.88 -12.18 0.10
C LEU A 18 3.52 -13.56 0.29
N LYS A 19 2.93 -14.42 1.14
CA LYS A 19 3.39 -15.82 1.30
C LYS A 19 3.09 -16.67 0.06
N ALA A 20 1.98 -16.43 -0.63
CA ALA A 20 1.60 -17.16 -1.84
C ALA A 20 2.36 -16.68 -3.09
N LYS A 21 2.76 -15.41 -3.12
CA LYS A 21 3.46 -14.76 -4.24
C LYS A 21 4.82 -14.21 -3.79
N PRO A 22 5.89 -15.00 -3.83
CA PRO A 22 7.21 -14.56 -3.38
C PRO A 22 7.83 -13.52 -4.35
N PRO A 23 8.70 -12.63 -3.85
CA PRO A 23 9.19 -11.47 -4.60
C PRO A 23 9.94 -11.80 -5.89
N GLU A 24 10.64 -12.94 -5.97
CA GLU A 24 11.46 -13.30 -7.13
C GLU A 24 10.62 -13.62 -8.39
N LYS A 25 9.31 -13.83 -8.21
CA LYS A 25 8.36 -14.14 -9.28
C LYS A 25 7.34 -13.02 -9.49
N ARG A 26 7.48 -11.90 -8.79
CA ARG A 26 6.47 -10.86 -8.75
C ARG A 26 6.57 -9.94 -9.97
N ASP A 27 5.42 -9.51 -10.47
CA ASP A 27 5.32 -8.49 -11.50
C ASP A 27 4.17 -7.50 -11.23
N LYS A 28 4.02 -6.50 -12.11
CA LYS A 28 2.97 -5.47 -11.99
C LYS A 28 1.55 -6.02 -11.87
N ALA A 29 1.27 -7.21 -12.40
CA ALA A 29 -0.04 -7.85 -12.32
C ALA A 29 -0.34 -8.34 -10.91
N ASP A 30 0.67 -8.62 -10.07
CA ASP A 30 0.43 -9.07 -8.69
C ASP A 30 -0.18 -7.98 -7.81
N TRP A 31 0.07 -6.70 -8.09
CA TRP A 31 -0.67 -5.61 -7.41
C TRP A 31 -2.17 -5.67 -7.72
N ASN A 32 -2.51 -5.90 -8.99
CA ASN A 32 -3.90 -6.04 -9.41
C ASN A 32 -4.52 -7.33 -8.85
N ALA A 33 -3.74 -8.42 -8.80
CA ALA A 33 -4.15 -9.67 -8.17
C ALA A 33 -4.45 -9.45 -6.69
N PHE A 34 -3.57 -8.78 -5.93
CA PHE A 34 -3.82 -8.43 -4.53
C PHE A 34 -5.12 -7.63 -4.36
N LYS A 35 -5.32 -6.58 -5.17
CA LYS A 35 -6.54 -5.75 -5.11
C LYS A 35 -7.81 -6.56 -5.38
N ASN A 36 -7.76 -7.53 -6.28
CA ASN A 36 -8.93 -8.31 -6.70
C ASN A 36 -9.19 -9.55 -5.83
N GLU A 37 -8.14 -10.24 -5.39
CA GLU A 37 -8.20 -11.48 -4.61
C GLU A 37 -8.36 -11.20 -3.11
N GLU A 38 -7.85 -10.06 -2.63
CA GLU A 38 -7.85 -9.66 -1.22
C GLU A 38 -8.49 -8.26 -0.99
N PRO A 39 -9.74 -8.02 -1.45
CA PRO A 39 -10.36 -6.69 -1.40
C PRO A 39 -10.56 -6.16 0.02
N GLU A 40 -10.80 -7.03 0.99
CA GLU A 40 -10.86 -6.67 2.42
C GLU A 40 -9.50 -6.20 2.93
N ALA A 41 -8.41 -6.88 2.54
CA ALA A 41 -7.07 -6.52 2.96
C ALA A 41 -6.62 -5.22 2.31
N TYR A 42 -6.99 -5.00 1.04
CA TYR A 42 -6.79 -3.73 0.35
C TYR A 42 -7.52 -2.59 1.07
N ARG A 43 -8.78 -2.78 1.47
CA ARG A 43 -9.54 -1.81 2.27
C ARG A 43 -8.92 -1.54 3.65
N GLN A 44 -8.45 -2.58 4.33
CA GLN A 44 -7.74 -2.42 5.60
C GLN A 44 -6.42 -1.66 5.43
N LEU A 45 -5.71 -1.89 4.33
CA LEU A 45 -4.46 -1.20 4.02
C LEU A 45 -4.69 0.28 3.78
N ILE A 46 -5.66 0.65 2.93
CA ILE A 46 -5.96 2.06 2.67
C ILE A 46 -6.48 2.78 3.93
N GLN A 47 -7.25 2.09 4.78
CA GLN A 47 -7.67 2.65 6.06
C GLN A 47 -6.48 2.90 6.98
N ALA A 48 -5.58 1.92 7.12
CA ALA A 48 -4.37 2.08 7.93
C ALA A 48 -3.49 3.24 7.44
N LEU A 49 -3.33 3.38 6.10
CA LEU A 49 -2.62 4.50 5.48
C LEU A 49 -3.30 5.84 5.78
N THR A 50 -4.63 5.89 5.65
CA THR A 50 -5.44 7.08 5.95
C THR A 50 -5.28 7.50 7.41
N ASP A 51 -5.32 6.53 8.34
CA ASP A 51 -5.19 6.80 9.78
C ASP A 51 -3.82 7.39 10.14
N ILE A 52 -2.73 6.81 9.60
CA ILE A 52 -1.37 7.35 9.84
C ILE A 52 -1.14 8.71 9.17
N GLN A 53 -1.89 9.00 8.11
CA GLN A 53 -1.89 10.29 7.42
C GLN A 53 -2.89 11.29 8.01
N HIS A 54 -3.54 10.96 9.14
CA HIS A 54 -4.53 11.81 9.79
C HIS A 54 -5.71 12.19 8.88
N GLY A 55 -6.09 11.29 7.98
CA GLY A 55 -7.16 11.53 7.02
C GLY A 55 -6.77 12.39 5.82
N LEU A 56 -5.49 12.75 5.65
CA LEU A 56 -5.05 13.66 4.60
C LEU A 56 -4.43 12.93 3.39
N CYS A 57 -4.66 13.45 2.19
CA CYS A 57 -4.00 13.01 0.96
C CYS A 57 -2.50 13.32 1.01
N ALA A 58 -1.68 12.36 0.59
CA ALA A 58 -0.22 12.48 0.60
C ALA A 58 0.35 13.57 -0.33
N TYR A 59 -0.42 14.02 -1.33
CA TYR A 59 -0.02 15.09 -2.24
C TYR A 59 -0.65 16.42 -1.90
N CYS A 60 -1.98 16.45 -1.81
CA CYS A 60 -2.74 17.70 -1.73
C CYS A 60 -2.94 18.21 -0.29
N GLU A 61 -2.66 17.37 0.72
CA GLU A 61 -2.89 17.66 2.15
C GLU A 61 -4.35 18.07 2.48
N ILE A 62 -5.30 17.67 1.64
CA ILE A 62 -6.75 17.80 1.90
C ILE A 62 -7.31 16.50 2.47
N ASN A 63 -8.50 16.57 3.07
CA ASN A 63 -9.19 15.40 3.60
C ASN A 63 -9.51 14.38 2.48
N LEU A 64 -9.11 13.13 2.69
CA LEU A 64 -9.54 11.99 1.90
C LEU A 64 -11.01 11.70 2.17
N THR A 65 -11.72 11.23 1.15
CA THR A 65 -13.12 10.80 1.29
C THR A 65 -13.25 9.33 0.91
N GLU A 66 -14.32 8.66 1.34
CA GLU A 66 -14.55 7.24 1.02
C GLU A 66 -14.63 6.95 -0.49
N ASN A 67 -14.97 7.95 -1.30
CA ASN A 67 -15.11 7.81 -2.75
C ASN A 67 -13.91 8.34 -3.55
N ASP A 68 -12.96 9.00 -2.86
CA ASP A 68 -11.82 9.69 -3.46
C ASP A 68 -10.58 9.32 -2.66
N HIS A 69 -10.26 8.03 -2.73
CA HIS A 69 -9.05 7.48 -2.13
C HIS A 69 -8.45 6.33 -2.95
N GLN A 70 -7.13 6.26 -2.95
CA GLN A 70 -6.35 5.17 -3.54
C GLN A 70 -5.03 5.00 -2.80
N ILE A 71 -4.37 3.87 -3.06
CA ILE A 71 -2.99 3.65 -2.59
C ILE A 71 -2.04 4.05 -3.70
N GLU A 72 -1.13 4.95 -3.38
CA GLU A 72 -0.08 5.47 -4.24
C GLU A 72 1.29 4.90 -3.86
N HIS A 73 2.16 4.78 -4.86
CA HIS A 73 3.55 4.34 -4.69
C HIS A 73 4.49 5.51 -4.99
N PHE A 74 5.29 5.96 -4.01
CA PHE A 74 6.22 7.08 -4.23
C PHE A 74 7.49 6.68 -5.00
N HIS A 75 7.91 5.43 -4.84
CA HIS A 75 8.90 4.73 -5.63
C HIS A 75 8.18 3.76 -6.58
N PRO A 76 8.61 3.64 -7.85
CA PRO A 76 7.89 2.81 -8.81
C PRO A 76 7.67 1.37 -8.33
N LYS A 77 6.42 0.92 -8.26
CA LYS A 77 6.06 -0.45 -7.85
C LYS A 77 6.62 -1.57 -8.74
N SER A 78 7.21 -1.23 -9.88
CA SER A 78 7.90 -2.19 -10.75
C SER A 78 9.37 -2.37 -10.44
N ASP A 79 9.92 -1.56 -9.55
CA ASP A 79 11.24 -1.79 -8.99
C ASP A 79 11.12 -2.89 -7.94
N ILE A 80 11.36 -4.12 -8.36
CA ILE A 80 11.27 -5.30 -7.50
C ILE A 80 12.65 -5.93 -7.52
N SER A 81 13.35 -5.87 -6.39
CA SER A 81 14.66 -6.48 -6.23
C SER A 81 14.64 -7.52 -5.11
N PRO A 82 15.67 -8.38 -5.02
CA PRO A 82 15.82 -9.28 -3.87
C PRO A 82 15.98 -8.53 -2.53
N GLU A 83 16.51 -7.30 -2.55
CA GLU A 83 16.70 -6.50 -1.35
C GLU A 83 15.42 -5.78 -0.90
N THR A 84 14.61 -5.28 -1.85
CA THR A 84 13.40 -4.52 -1.53
C THR A 84 12.33 -4.72 -2.59
N ASP A 85 11.15 -5.09 -2.12
CA ASP A 85 9.96 -5.18 -2.94
C ASP A 85 9.16 -3.88 -2.83
N TRP A 86 9.50 -2.89 -3.66
CA TRP A 86 8.86 -1.58 -3.60
C TRP A 86 7.35 -1.62 -3.86
N MET A 87 6.81 -2.71 -4.40
CA MET A 87 5.37 -2.88 -4.58
C MET A 87 4.60 -2.98 -3.26
N PHE A 88 5.17 -3.64 -2.26
CA PHE A 88 4.52 -3.89 -0.97
C PHE A 88 5.33 -3.39 0.23
N GLU A 89 6.45 -2.70 -0.02
CA GLU A 89 7.22 -1.98 0.97
C GLU A 89 6.35 -0.92 1.67
N ASN A 90 6.13 -1.06 2.98
CA ASN A 90 5.15 -0.25 3.70
C ASN A 90 5.54 1.23 3.79
N THR A 91 6.84 1.54 3.67
CA THR A 91 7.36 2.91 3.62
C THR A 91 7.15 3.58 2.25
N ASN A 92 6.71 2.82 1.25
CA ASN A 92 6.46 3.29 -0.10
C ASN A 92 4.98 3.48 -0.45
N LEU A 93 4.07 3.09 0.46
CA LEU A 93 2.63 3.15 0.24
C LEU A 93 2.03 4.37 0.94
N PHE A 94 1.15 5.07 0.25
CA PHE A 94 0.49 6.27 0.76
C PHE A 94 -0.97 6.32 0.32
N ALA A 95 -1.85 6.89 1.15
CA ALA A 95 -3.22 7.20 0.73
C ALA A 95 -3.24 8.54 -0.03
N ALA A 96 -3.85 8.55 -1.21
CA ALA A 96 -4.01 9.75 -2.05
C ALA A 96 -5.45 9.85 -2.54
N CYS A 97 -5.92 11.05 -2.86
CA CYS A 97 -7.18 11.25 -3.58
C CYS A 97 -7.06 10.74 -5.02
#